data_AF-A0A6J7A577-F1
#
_entry.id   AF-A0A6J7A577-F1
#
_cell.length_a   1.000
_cell.length_b   1.000
_cell.length_c   1.000
_cell.angle_alpha   90.00
_cell.angle_beta   90.00
_cell.angle_gamma   90.00
#
_symmetry.space_group_name_H-M   'P 1'
#
loop_
_entity.id
_entity.type
_entity.pdbx_description
1 polymer ?
#
loop_
_entity_poly.entity_id
_entity_poly.type
_entity_poly.pdbx_seq_one_letter_code
_entity_poly.pdbx_strand_id
1 'polypeptide(L)'
;MPIGLDSPLSGSVKSRRGGSSTRRKVILGVAGVSVIPFLLSTFAASVTIGTGALEFGQGSQQAIACDENVFIALGEEWHGNPSATDGSDGFFRIRTATISNLNLEACNGRKLRLRMIDGTSAELVLGTTLDAKVLQVNLPKVVPTSNIVDPLELGLTYLTSEGQPIIGTMAANVNLNVSGVSMYDGTPLSSTSADVTFYLDSTSTLVNLDGQVVRRATVETVNNPN
;
A
#
# COMPACT_ATOMS: atom_id res chain seq x y z
N MET A 1 -42.03 -12.48 -60.42
CA MET A 1 -43.38 -12.84 -59.93
C MET A 1 -43.71 -14.19 -60.54
N PRO A 2 -43.98 -15.26 -59.77
CA PRO A 2 -44.85 -15.33 -58.59
C PRO A 2 -44.06 -15.58 -57.27
N ILE A 3 -44.46 -15.04 -56.10
CA ILE A 3 -45.50 -15.52 -55.14
C ILE A 3 -45.12 -16.92 -54.65
N GLY A 4 -44.61 -17.14 -53.44
CA GLY A 4 -45.28 -16.88 -52.16
C GLY A 4 -46.10 -18.11 -51.77
N LEU A 5 -46.23 -18.39 -50.45
CA LEU A 5 -47.05 -19.43 -49.78
C LEU A 5 -46.25 -20.73 -49.47
N ASP A 6 -46.22 -21.31 -48.28
CA ASP A 6 -46.97 -21.14 -47.03
C ASP A 6 -46.17 -21.72 -45.84
N SER A 7 -46.02 -20.92 -44.78
CA SER A 7 -46.58 -21.09 -43.43
C SER A 7 -46.69 -22.45 -42.71
N PRO A 8 -46.77 -22.41 -41.36
CA PRO A 8 -46.12 -23.33 -40.41
C PRO A 8 -47.04 -24.45 -39.92
N LEU A 9 -46.47 -25.45 -39.24
CA LEU A 9 -47.18 -26.51 -38.49
C LEU A 9 -48.06 -27.43 -39.35
N SER A 10 -47.45 -28.45 -39.97
CA SER A 10 -48.16 -29.69 -40.32
C SER A 10 -47.81 -30.79 -39.31
N GLY A 11 -48.85 -31.43 -38.78
CA GLY A 11 -48.87 -32.28 -37.60
C GLY A 11 -47.92 -33.50 -37.62
N SER A 12 -47.79 -34.28 -36.56
CA SER A 12 -48.76 -34.61 -35.52
C SER A 12 -48.03 -35.15 -34.30
N VAL A 13 -48.52 -34.83 -33.11
CA VAL A 13 -48.08 -35.43 -31.86
C VAL A 13 -48.50 -36.90 -31.86
N LYS A 14 -47.53 -37.82 -31.95
CA LYS A 14 -47.74 -39.21 -31.53
C LYS A 14 -47.00 -39.44 -30.21
N SER A 15 -47.77 -39.34 -29.13
CA SER A 15 -47.38 -39.86 -27.83
C SER A 15 -47.22 -41.38 -27.93
N ARG A 16 -46.00 -41.90 -27.76
CA ARG A 16 -45.81 -43.29 -27.35
C ARG A 16 -45.10 -43.34 -26.02
N ARG A 17 -45.94 -43.42 -24.98
CA ARG A 17 -45.62 -43.84 -23.62
C ARG A 17 -45.11 -45.28 -23.70
N GLY A 18 -43.80 -45.45 -23.50
CA GLY A 18 -43.14 -46.74 -23.36
C GLY A 18 -42.13 -46.62 -22.23
N GLY A 19 -42.58 -46.93 -21.02
CA GLY A 19 -41.73 -46.87 -19.84
C GLY A 19 -40.66 -47.96 -19.83
N SER A 20 -39.54 -47.68 -19.17
CA SER A 20 -38.92 -48.64 -18.27
C SER A 20 -37.99 -47.92 -17.31
N SER A 21 -38.32 -48.05 -16.04
CA SER A 21 -37.69 -47.47 -14.87
C SER A 21 -36.43 -48.23 -14.48
N THR A 22 -35.23 -47.75 -14.82
CA THR A 22 -34.01 -48.24 -14.12
C THR A 22 -32.82 -47.27 -14.06
N ARG A 23 -32.76 -46.15 -14.80
CA ARG A 23 -31.55 -45.30 -14.84
C ARG A 23 -31.66 -43.90 -14.23
N ARG A 24 -32.50 -43.71 -13.22
CA ARG A 24 -32.61 -42.41 -12.49
C ARG A 24 -31.86 -42.35 -11.14
N LYS A 25 -31.29 -43.46 -10.66
CA LYS A 25 -30.60 -43.49 -9.35
C LYS A 25 -29.08 -43.25 -9.40
N VAL A 26 -28.46 -43.34 -10.57
CA VAL A 26 -26.98 -43.20 -10.71
C VAL A 26 -26.56 -41.76 -11.05
N ILE A 27 -27.42 -40.97 -11.71
CA ILE A 27 -27.10 -39.57 -12.08
C ILE A 27 -27.40 -38.59 -10.93
N LEU A 28 -28.26 -38.97 -9.97
CA LEU A 28 -28.52 -38.20 -8.74
C LEU A 28 -27.45 -38.41 -7.65
N GLY A 29 -26.69 -39.50 -7.70
CA GLY A 29 -25.62 -39.80 -6.73
C GLY A 29 -24.30 -39.07 -7.00
N VAL A 30 -24.03 -38.68 -8.25
CA VAL A 30 -22.78 -38.02 -8.65
C VAL A 30 -22.89 -36.49 -8.60
N ALA A 31 -24.10 -35.92 -8.65
CA ALA A 31 -24.33 -34.49 -8.45
C ALA A 31 -24.43 -34.07 -6.95
N GLY A 32 -24.64 -35.03 -6.03
CA GLY A 32 -24.69 -34.76 -4.59
C GLY A 32 -23.32 -34.70 -3.91
N VAL A 33 -22.27 -35.23 -4.53
CA VAL A 33 -20.90 -35.24 -3.98
C VAL A 33 -20.09 -34.02 -4.44
N SER A 34 -20.51 -33.32 -5.50
CA SER A 34 -19.83 -32.11 -5.99
C SER A 34 -20.31 -30.79 -5.34
N VAL A 35 -21.29 -30.83 -4.43
CA VAL A 35 -21.82 -29.63 -3.76
C VAL A 35 -21.39 -29.54 -2.29
N ILE A 36 -20.73 -30.57 -1.75
CA ILE A 36 -20.30 -30.61 -0.34
C ILE A 36 -19.02 -29.80 -0.02
N PRO A 37 -18.12 -29.40 -0.94
CA PRO A 37 -17.02 -28.52 -0.54
C PRO A 37 -17.35 -27.01 -0.60
N PHE A 38 -18.57 -26.62 -1.00
CA PHE A 38 -18.96 -25.20 -1.06
C PHE A 38 -19.73 -24.67 0.16
N LEU A 39 -20.05 -25.53 1.14
CA LEU A 39 -20.68 -25.12 2.41
C LEU A 39 -19.78 -25.27 3.64
N LEU A 40 -18.52 -25.68 3.46
CA LEU A 40 -17.54 -25.79 4.56
C LEU A 40 -16.24 -24.99 4.32
N SER A 41 -16.20 -24.11 3.32
CA SER A 41 -15.04 -23.25 3.03
C SER A 41 -15.25 -21.79 3.47
N THR A 42 -16.00 -21.58 4.56
CA THR A 42 -15.72 -20.47 5.45
C THR A 42 -14.98 -21.05 6.65
N PHE A 43 -13.66 -21.18 6.53
CA PHE A 43 -12.81 -20.99 7.70
C PHE A 43 -13.02 -19.54 8.16
N ALA A 44 -14.11 -19.30 8.88
CA ALA A 44 -14.19 -18.19 9.79
C ALA A 44 -13.26 -18.56 10.95
N ALA A 45 -11.96 -18.29 10.78
CA ALA A 45 -11.13 -18.03 11.94
C ALA A 45 -11.67 -16.72 12.54
N SER A 46 -12.72 -16.82 13.36
CA SER A 46 -13.05 -15.75 14.28
C SER A 46 -11.93 -15.72 15.30
N VAL A 47 -10.90 -14.93 15.04
CA VAL A 47 -10.01 -14.51 16.11
C VAL A 47 -10.86 -13.59 16.97
N THR A 48 -11.46 -14.16 18.00
CA THR A 48 -11.91 -13.37 19.14
C THR A 48 -10.64 -12.74 19.70
N ILE A 49 -10.35 -11.53 19.25
CA ILE A 49 -9.30 -10.70 19.84
C ILE A 49 -9.83 -10.35 21.22
N GLY A 50 -9.46 -11.17 22.21
CA GLY A 50 -9.57 -10.78 23.61
C GLY A 50 -8.88 -9.44 23.77
N THR A 51 -9.39 -8.59 24.65
CA THR A 51 -8.95 -7.20 24.89
C THR A 51 -7.54 -7.09 25.50
N GLY A 52 -6.66 -8.05 25.26
CA GLY A 52 -5.24 -8.01 25.61
C GLY A 52 -4.41 -7.89 24.33
N ALA A 53 -3.44 -6.99 24.34
CA ALA A 53 -2.52 -6.74 23.24
C ALA A 53 -1.91 -8.06 22.70
N LEU A 54 -2.34 -8.47 21.51
CA LEU A 54 -1.79 -9.60 20.79
C LEU A 54 -0.63 -9.12 19.93
N GLU A 55 0.58 -9.31 20.45
CA GLU A 55 1.84 -9.15 19.73
C GLU A 55 2.07 -10.40 18.87
N PHE A 56 1.84 -10.27 17.55
CA PHE A 56 2.21 -11.30 16.58
C PHE A 56 3.72 -11.30 16.36
N GLY A 57 4.40 -12.25 17.00
CA GLY A 57 5.78 -12.61 16.68
C GLY A 57 5.88 -13.32 15.33
N GLN A 58 5.87 -12.56 14.22
CA GLN A 58 6.60 -12.79 12.97
C GLN A 58 6.58 -11.50 12.14
N GLY A 59 7.62 -10.68 12.27
CA GLY A 59 8.11 -9.75 11.23
C GLY A 59 7.21 -8.62 10.70
N SER A 60 5.94 -8.56 11.07
CA SER A 60 5.01 -7.48 10.71
C SER A 60 4.41 -6.97 12.01
N GLN A 61 5.16 -6.10 12.69
CA GLN A 61 4.57 -5.24 13.71
C GLN A 61 3.36 -4.57 13.06
N GLN A 62 2.22 -4.65 13.74
CA GLN A 62 0.97 -4.10 13.26
C GLN A 62 1.22 -2.66 12.79
N ALA A 63 1.07 -2.41 11.49
CA ALA A 63 1.18 -1.08 10.90
C ALA A 63 -0.05 -0.26 11.30
N ILE A 64 -0.13 0.08 12.59
CA ILE A 64 -1.09 1.05 13.08
C ILE A 64 -0.39 2.38 12.88
N ALA A 65 -0.86 3.18 11.93
CA ALA A 65 -0.62 4.60 12.01
C ALA A 65 -1.25 5.07 13.33
N CYS A 66 -0.51 5.87 14.10
CA CYS A 66 -0.98 6.47 15.33
C CYS A 66 -2.17 7.42 15.14
N ASP A 67 -2.55 7.66 13.90
CA ASP A 67 -3.74 8.35 13.45
C ASP A 67 -4.66 7.38 12.68
N GLU A 68 -5.97 7.60 12.74
CA GLU A 68 -6.96 6.80 12.03
C GLU A 68 -6.87 6.98 10.51
N ASN A 69 -6.52 8.19 10.05
CA ASN A 69 -6.42 8.49 8.63
C ASN A 69 -5.16 9.32 8.34
N VAL A 70 -4.23 8.74 7.58
CA VAL A 70 -3.07 9.46 7.03
C VAL A 70 -3.10 9.40 5.51
N PHE A 71 -2.65 10.46 4.86
CA PHE A 71 -2.57 10.54 3.41
C PHE A 71 -1.11 10.55 2.96
N ILE A 72 -0.82 9.90 1.84
CA ILE A 72 0.51 9.91 1.23
C ILE A 72 0.39 10.54 -0.15
N ALA A 73 1.14 11.60 -0.38
CA ALA A 73 1.28 12.24 -1.69
C ALA A 73 2.73 12.11 -2.16
N LEU A 74 2.91 11.56 -3.36
CA LEU A 74 4.22 11.45 -4.00
C LEU A 74 4.44 12.68 -4.88
N GLY A 75 5.58 13.35 -4.68
CA GLY A 75 6.03 14.42 -5.56
C GLY A 75 6.88 13.85 -6.68
N GLU A 76 6.40 13.98 -7.90
CA GLU A 76 7.08 13.48 -9.10
C GLU A 76 7.65 14.64 -9.92
N GLU A 77 8.78 14.40 -10.57
CA GLU A 77 9.44 15.38 -11.44
C GLU A 77 9.83 14.72 -12.76
N TRP A 78 9.69 15.45 -13.86
CA TRP A 78 10.28 15.06 -15.14
C TRP A 78 11.76 15.47 -15.18
N HIS A 79 12.67 14.49 -15.30
CA HIS A 79 14.08 14.80 -15.50
C HIS A 79 14.37 14.98 -17.00
N GLY A 80 14.31 16.22 -17.49
CA GLY A 80 14.67 16.53 -18.87
C GLY A 80 16.17 16.42 -19.11
N ASN A 81 16.58 15.72 -20.17
CA ASN A 81 17.97 15.50 -20.60
C ASN A 81 18.82 14.57 -19.70
N PRO A 82 18.37 13.33 -19.45
CA PRO A 82 19.15 12.33 -18.72
C PRO A 82 20.42 11.96 -19.49
N SER A 83 21.50 11.71 -18.76
CA SER A 83 22.71 11.13 -19.36
C SER A 83 22.45 9.70 -19.82
N ALA A 84 23.23 9.16 -20.77
CA ALA A 84 23.06 7.78 -21.24
C ALA A 84 23.22 6.69 -20.14
N THR A 85 23.73 7.05 -18.97
CA THR A 85 23.86 6.20 -17.77
C THR A 85 22.80 6.47 -16.72
N ASP A 86 21.94 7.46 -16.94
CA ASP A 86 20.88 7.82 -16.02
C ASP A 86 19.67 6.93 -16.28
N GLY A 87 19.24 6.21 -15.24
CA GLY A 87 18.08 5.35 -15.33
C GLY A 87 16.78 6.08 -15.70
N SER A 88 16.71 7.43 -15.71
CA SER A 88 15.47 8.25 -15.80
C SER A 88 15.05 8.60 -17.21
N ASP A 89 15.78 8.14 -18.21
CA ASP A 89 15.42 8.43 -19.59
C ASP A 89 14.04 7.87 -19.95
N GLY A 90 13.08 8.79 -20.05
CA GLY A 90 11.71 8.50 -20.47
C GLY A 90 10.65 8.38 -19.37
N PHE A 91 10.93 8.69 -18.09
CA PHE A 91 9.91 8.61 -17.03
C PHE A 91 9.95 9.73 -15.97
N PHE A 92 8.87 9.82 -15.20
CA PHE A 92 8.77 10.68 -14.01
C PHE A 92 9.44 10.00 -12.82
N ARG A 93 10.35 10.72 -12.16
CA ARG A 93 11.03 10.21 -10.96
C ARG A 93 10.32 10.69 -9.71
N ILE A 94 10.24 9.83 -8.69
CA ILE A 94 9.77 10.23 -7.36
C ILE A 94 10.86 11.03 -6.66
N ARG A 95 10.55 12.26 -6.25
CA ARG A 95 11.46 13.16 -5.52
C ARG A 95 11.11 13.22 -4.05
N THR A 96 9.81 13.27 -3.76
CA THR A 96 9.31 13.41 -2.40
C THR A 96 8.17 12.45 -2.12
N ALA A 97 8.00 12.16 -0.83
CA ALA A 97 6.82 11.51 -0.31
C ALA A 97 6.39 12.27 0.94
N THR A 98 5.21 12.89 0.87
CA THR A 98 4.64 13.66 1.97
C THR A 98 3.51 12.89 2.60
N ILE A 99 3.59 12.76 3.92
CA ILE A 99 2.60 12.12 4.76
C ILE A 99 1.84 13.24 5.46
N SER A 100 0.54 13.33 5.21
CA SER A 100 -0.31 14.42 5.67
C SER A 100 -1.40 13.93 6.62
N ASN A 101 -2.00 14.90 7.32
CA ASN A 101 -3.04 14.69 8.34
C ASN A 101 -2.52 13.85 9.51
N LEU A 102 -1.26 14.08 9.92
CA LEU A 102 -0.67 13.40 11.06
C LEU A 102 -1.01 14.15 12.34
N ASN A 103 -1.69 13.51 13.29
CA ASN A 103 -1.89 14.04 14.63
C ASN A 103 -0.68 13.77 15.53
N LEU A 104 0.16 14.80 15.73
CA LEU A 104 1.37 14.70 16.56
C LEU A 104 1.08 14.51 18.05
N GLU A 105 -0.12 14.85 18.53
CA GLU A 105 -0.50 14.57 19.92
C GLU A 105 -0.76 13.06 20.11
N ALA A 106 -1.40 12.40 19.14
CA ALA A 106 -1.61 10.95 19.16
C ALA A 106 -0.34 10.15 18.82
N CYS A 107 0.51 10.74 17.97
CA CYS A 107 1.72 10.14 17.44
C CYS A 107 3.00 10.45 18.21
N ASN A 108 2.90 11.20 19.31
CA ASN A 108 4.07 11.71 20.03
C ASN A 108 5.07 10.61 20.39
N GLY A 109 6.36 10.90 20.17
CA GLY A 109 7.46 10.00 20.52
C GLY A 109 7.52 8.70 19.73
N ARG A 110 6.66 8.46 18.73
CA ARG A 110 6.70 7.26 17.88
C ARG A 110 7.65 7.44 16.70
N LYS A 111 8.04 6.35 16.08
CA LYS A 111 8.78 6.34 14.80
C LYS A 111 7.80 6.30 13.65
N LEU A 112 8.05 7.10 12.63
CA LEU A 112 7.31 7.05 11.36
C LEU A 112 8.21 6.41 10.31
N ARG A 113 7.68 5.44 9.58
CA ARG A 113 8.42 4.75 8.51
C ARG A 113 7.67 4.79 7.21
N LEU A 114 8.43 4.94 6.12
CA LEU A 114 7.95 4.97 4.75
C LEU A 114 8.61 3.83 3.96
N ARG A 115 7.81 3.10 3.20
CA ARG A 115 8.26 2.05 2.27
C ARG A 115 7.57 2.26 0.93
N MET A 116 8.25 1.93 -0.16
CA MET A 116 7.67 1.91 -1.50
C MET A 116 7.75 0.51 -2.05
N ILE A 117 6.68 0.08 -2.70
CA ILE A 117 6.45 -1.30 -3.11
C ILE A 117 6.12 -1.31 -4.59
N ASP A 118 6.73 -2.23 -5.32
CA ASP A 118 6.55 -2.40 -6.75
C ASP A 118 5.34 -3.29 -7.12
N GLY A 119 5.14 -3.51 -8.42
CA GLY A 119 4.07 -4.37 -8.93
C GLY A 119 4.23 -5.87 -8.67
N THR A 120 5.39 -6.30 -8.22
CA THR A 120 5.67 -7.67 -7.78
C THR A 120 5.55 -7.82 -6.27
N SER A 121 5.13 -6.76 -5.56
CA SER A 121 5.10 -6.67 -4.10
C SER A 121 6.48 -6.68 -3.43
N ALA A 122 7.54 -6.35 -4.16
CA ALA A 122 8.88 -6.19 -3.62
C ALA A 122 9.13 -4.75 -3.17
N GLU A 123 9.96 -4.58 -2.14
CA GLU A 123 10.35 -3.26 -1.65
C GLU A 123 11.38 -2.61 -2.56
N LEU A 124 11.15 -1.36 -2.90
CA LEU A 124 12.02 -0.56 -3.74
C LEU A 124 13.18 0.01 -2.94
N VAL A 125 14.33 0.19 -3.60
CA VAL A 125 15.47 0.89 -3.00
C VAL A 125 15.13 2.38 -2.94
N LEU A 126 15.12 2.93 -1.73
CA LEU A 126 14.96 4.34 -1.42
C LEU A 126 16.36 4.92 -1.19
N GLY A 127 17.08 5.29 -2.24
CA GLY A 127 18.43 5.83 -2.09
C GLY A 127 19.46 5.23 -3.04
N THR A 128 20.73 5.56 -2.80
CA THR A 128 21.89 4.97 -3.50
C THR A 128 22.43 3.72 -2.82
N THR A 129 22.00 3.43 -1.60
CA THR A 129 22.45 2.25 -0.85
C THR A 129 21.53 1.08 -1.16
N LEU A 130 22.08 -0.04 -1.65
CA LEU A 130 21.32 -1.16 -2.20
C LEU A 130 20.27 -1.78 -1.25
N ASP A 131 20.51 -1.70 0.06
CA ASP A 131 19.63 -2.25 1.08
C ASP A 131 18.71 -1.21 1.73
N ALA A 132 18.80 0.07 1.34
CA ALA A 132 17.92 1.11 1.88
C ALA A 132 16.51 0.94 1.34
N LYS A 133 15.64 0.23 2.07
CA LYS A 133 14.25 -0.07 1.67
C LYS A 133 13.21 0.71 2.45
N VAL A 134 13.61 1.24 3.61
CA VAL A 134 12.74 1.98 4.51
C VAL A 134 13.40 3.29 4.91
N LEU A 135 12.63 4.37 4.89
CA LEU A 135 13.00 5.64 5.51
C LEU A 135 12.30 5.75 6.86
N GLN A 136 13.02 6.16 7.90
CA GLN A 136 12.48 6.33 9.24
C GLN A 136 12.82 7.70 9.82
N VAL A 137 11.88 8.30 10.55
CA VAL A 137 12.11 9.41 11.48
C VAL A 137 11.50 9.14 12.84
N ASN A 138 11.95 9.89 13.84
CA ASN A 138 11.33 9.99 15.15
C ASN A 138 10.40 11.20 15.16
N LEU A 139 9.14 10.97 15.53
CA LEU A 139 8.20 12.06 15.80
C LEU A 139 8.49 12.64 17.19
N PRO A 140 8.50 13.99 17.33
CA PRO A 140 8.78 14.62 18.61
C PRO A 140 7.86 14.13 19.73
N LYS A 141 8.43 13.94 20.93
CA LYS A 141 7.64 13.59 22.14
C LYS A 141 6.84 14.77 22.66
N VAL A 142 7.34 15.98 22.44
CA VAL A 142 6.62 17.23 22.71
C VAL A 142 6.27 17.82 21.36
N VAL A 143 5.00 18.19 21.18
CA VAL A 143 4.53 18.83 19.95
C VAL A 143 5.39 20.08 19.68
N PRO A 144 6.03 20.18 18.51
CA PRO A 144 6.88 21.32 18.20
C PRO A 144 6.03 22.56 17.94
N THR A 145 6.57 23.74 18.26
CA THR A 145 5.92 25.04 18.03
C THR A 145 6.29 25.66 16.68
N SER A 146 7.21 25.03 15.94
CA SER A 146 7.67 25.44 14.61
C SER A 146 8.03 24.23 13.77
N ASN A 147 8.17 24.44 12.45
CA ASN A 147 8.62 23.39 11.55
C ASN A 147 10.04 22.92 11.91
N ILE A 148 10.28 21.62 11.77
CA ILE A 148 11.61 21.00 11.95
C ILE A 148 12.12 20.58 10.58
N VAL A 149 13.28 21.10 10.19
CA VAL A 149 13.91 20.84 8.89
C VAL A 149 15.31 20.22 9.03
N ASP A 150 15.74 19.96 10.27
CA ASP A 150 16.99 19.27 10.54
C ASP A 150 16.74 17.75 10.57
N PRO A 151 17.27 16.99 9.59
CA PRO A 151 17.11 15.55 9.56
C PRO A 151 17.77 14.84 10.75
N LEU A 152 18.78 15.45 11.40
CA LEU A 152 19.42 14.87 12.59
C LEU A 152 18.51 14.98 13.81
N GLU A 153 17.81 16.09 13.97
CA GLU A 153 16.82 16.27 15.03
C GLU A 153 15.68 15.25 14.91
N LEU A 154 15.22 15.00 13.67
CA LEU A 154 14.21 13.99 13.37
C LEU A 154 14.77 12.55 13.35
N GLY A 155 16.07 12.35 13.53
CA GLY A 155 16.71 11.03 13.52
C GLY A 155 16.51 10.27 12.21
N LEU A 156 16.55 10.99 11.07
CA LEU A 156 16.38 10.40 9.75
C LEU A 156 17.38 9.26 9.54
N THR A 157 16.86 8.08 9.21
CA THR A 157 17.68 6.88 9.06
C THR A 157 17.15 5.99 7.93
N TYR A 158 18.04 5.36 7.16
CA TYR A 158 17.71 4.25 6.28
C TYR A 158 17.67 2.94 7.04
N LEU A 159 16.67 2.10 6.76
CA LEU A 159 16.63 0.73 7.25
C LEU A 159 16.61 -0.28 6.11
N THR A 160 17.09 -1.48 6.41
CA THR A 160 16.84 -2.68 5.61
C THR A 160 15.35 -3.04 5.61
N SER A 161 14.94 -3.99 4.77
CA SER A 161 13.58 -4.54 4.80
C SER A 161 13.21 -5.13 6.17
N GLU A 162 14.20 -5.67 6.90
CA GLU A 162 14.02 -6.22 8.25
C GLU A 162 14.05 -5.14 9.35
N GLY A 163 14.22 -3.87 8.98
CA GLY A 163 14.21 -2.74 9.92
C GLY A 163 15.55 -2.50 10.63
N GLN A 164 16.65 -3.09 10.15
CA GLN A 164 17.98 -2.82 10.70
C GLN A 164 18.51 -1.48 10.19
N PRO A 165 19.07 -0.60 11.05
CA PRO A 165 19.61 0.68 10.62
C PRO A 165 20.83 0.49 9.73
N ILE A 166 20.89 1.27 8.66
CA ILE A 166 21.99 1.30 7.70
C ILE A 166 22.85 2.52 7.99
N ILE A 167 24.15 2.29 8.15
CA ILE A 167 25.14 3.35 8.31
C ILE A 167 25.79 3.59 6.94
N GLY A 168 25.73 4.81 6.44
CA GLY A 168 26.31 5.16 5.14
C GLY A 168 25.93 6.55 4.67
N THR A 169 26.27 6.86 3.43
CA THR A 169 25.91 8.12 2.80
C THR A 169 24.40 8.19 2.59
N MET A 170 23.76 9.19 3.19
CA MET A 170 22.34 9.45 3.05
C MET A 170 22.09 10.58 2.06
N ALA A 171 21.43 10.27 0.94
CA ALA A 171 20.98 11.26 -0.04
C ALA A 171 19.63 11.92 0.34
N ALA A 172 18.90 11.28 1.25
CA ALA A 172 17.58 11.73 1.66
C ALA A 172 17.63 12.89 2.66
N ASN A 173 16.54 13.65 2.72
CA ASN A 173 16.28 14.66 3.73
C ASN A 173 14.82 14.55 4.19
N VAL A 174 14.44 15.25 5.27
CA VAL A 174 13.09 15.21 5.81
C VAL A 174 12.71 16.53 6.47
N ASN A 175 11.45 16.92 6.31
CA ASN A 175 10.85 18.03 7.02
C ASN A 175 9.61 17.55 7.79
N LEU A 176 9.42 18.07 9.01
CA LEU A 176 8.17 18.03 9.75
C LEU A 176 7.57 19.44 9.78
N ASN A 177 6.37 19.58 9.22
CA ASN A 177 5.67 20.85 9.11
C ASN A 177 4.43 20.85 10.01
N VAL A 178 4.36 21.84 10.90
CA VAL A 178 3.23 22.11 11.83
C VAL A 178 2.64 23.50 11.63
N SER A 179 3.12 24.23 10.63
CA SER A 179 2.65 25.56 10.24
C SER A 179 2.71 25.71 8.72
N GLY A 180 1.84 26.57 8.17
CA GLY A 180 1.60 26.67 6.73
C GLY A 180 0.30 25.97 6.36
N VAL A 181 0.28 25.30 5.20
CA VAL A 181 -0.89 24.54 4.71
C VAL A 181 -0.47 23.12 4.36
N SER A 182 -1.38 22.16 4.56
CA SER A 182 -1.16 20.76 4.22
C SER A 182 -1.03 20.57 2.72
N MET A 183 -0.09 19.73 2.32
CA MET A 183 0.12 19.32 0.94
C MET A 183 -1.04 18.49 0.40
N TYR A 184 -1.82 17.84 1.28
CA TYR A 184 -2.94 17.00 0.85
C TYR A 184 -4.17 17.80 0.45
N ASP A 185 -4.66 18.68 1.33
CA ASP A 185 -5.95 19.36 1.16
C ASP A 185 -5.90 20.89 1.28
N GLY A 186 -4.70 21.46 1.52
CA GLY A 186 -4.50 22.90 1.67
C GLY A 186 -5.01 23.48 3.00
N THR A 187 -5.45 22.66 3.95
CA THR A 187 -5.88 23.13 5.27
C THR A 187 -4.70 23.63 6.09
N PRO A 188 -4.89 24.60 7.00
CA PRO A 188 -3.79 25.07 7.86
C PRO A 188 -3.22 23.95 8.73
N LEU A 189 -1.89 23.86 8.77
CA LEU A 189 -1.20 22.87 9.60
C LEU A 189 -1.25 23.24 11.09
N SER A 190 -1.22 22.21 11.93
CA SER A 190 -1.26 22.31 13.39
C SER A 190 -0.69 21.05 14.06
N SER A 191 -0.81 20.94 15.38
CA SER A 191 -0.47 19.72 16.13
C SER A 191 -1.35 18.52 15.75
N THR A 192 -2.56 18.75 15.26
CA THR A 192 -3.52 17.70 14.88
C THR A 192 -3.59 17.50 13.36
N SER A 193 -2.88 18.31 12.58
CA SER A 193 -2.78 18.19 11.13
C SER A 193 -1.38 18.62 10.71
N ALA A 194 -0.41 17.72 10.87
CA ALA A 194 0.98 17.94 10.49
C ALA A 194 1.34 17.17 9.22
N ASP A 195 2.36 17.66 8.52
CA ASP A 195 2.92 17.01 7.34
C ASP A 195 4.36 16.57 7.60
N VAL A 196 4.71 15.34 7.21
CA VAL A 196 6.11 14.86 7.14
C VAL A 196 6.49 14.63 5.69
N THR A 197 7.42 15.43 5.17
CA THR A 197 7.90 15.31 3.80
C THR A 197 9.28 14.68 3.78
N PHE A 198 9.37 13.47 3.22
CA PHE A 198 10.64 12.84 2.86
C PHE A 198 11.07 13.32 1.49
N TYR A 199 12.33 13.73 1.37
CA TYR A 199 13.01 13.99 0.10
C TYR A 199 13.92 12.79 -0.16
N LEU A 200 13.66 11.99 -1.20
CA LEU A 200 14.43 10.77 -1.46
C LEU A 200 15.85 11.06 -1.94
N ASP A 201 16.02 12.19 -2.64
CA ASP A 201 17.31 12.72 -3.07
C ASP A 201 17.25 14.24 -3.07
N SER A 202 17.81 14.85 -2.03
CA SER A 202 17.83 16.30 -1.91
C SER A 202 18.70 17.00 -2.97
N THR A 203 19.70 16.32 -3.53
CA THR A 203 20.63 16.91 -4.52
C THR A 203 20.22 16.71 -5.96
N SER A 204 19.23 15.85 -6.22
CA SER A 204 18.69 15.59 -7.57
C SER A 204 19.66 14.90 -8.53
N THR A 205 20.67 14.22 -8.00
CA THR A 205 21.80 13.69 -8.79
C THR A 205 22.09 12.22 -8.53
N LEU A 206 21.46 11.61 -7.53
CA LEU A 206 21.89 10.34 -6.97
C LEU A 206 20.80 9.28 -6.95
N VAL A 207 19.55 9.66 -6.70
CA VAL A 207 18.44 8.72 -6.60
C VAL A 207 17.43 9.01 -7.68
N ASN A 208 17.08 7.95 -8.37
CA ASN A 208 16.22 8.01 -9.51
C ASN A 208 15.24 6.85 -9.47
N LEU A 209 14.20 7.02 -8.63
CA LEU A 209 13.15 6.04 -8.49
C LEU A 209 12.09 6.28 -9.57
N ASP A 210 11.95 5.34 -10.49
CA ASP A 210 10.91 5.37 -11.51
C ASP A 210 9.51 5.35 -10.89
N GLY A 211 8.75 6.43 -11.08
CA GLY A 211 7.38 6.52 -10.60
C GLY A 211 6.47 5.44 -11.18
N GLN A 212 6.77 4.92 -12.38
CA GLN A 212 6.00 3.85 -12.99
C GLN A 212 6.11 2.51 -12.26
N VAL A 213 7.24 2.26 -11.57
CA VAL A 213 7.43 1.02 -10.82
C VAL A 213 6.77 1.06 -9.44
N VAL A 214 6.57 2.25 -8.87
CA VAL A 214 5.91 2.41 -7.57
C VAL A 214 4.42 2.11 -7.71
N ARG A 215 3.97 1.02 -7.08
CA ARG A 215 2.55 0.63 -7.08
C ARG A 215 1.85 0.94 -5.78
N ARG A 216 2.61 0.99 -4.68
CA ARG A 216 2.07 1.30 -3.35
C ARG A 216 3.16 1.96 -2.50
N ALA A 217 2.78 3.02 -1.80
CA ALA A 217 3.54 3.53 -0.67
C ALA A 217 2.84 3.11 0.63
N THR A 218 3.61 2.67 1.62
CA THR A 218 3.08 2.30 2.93
C THR A 218 3.74 3.14 4.00
N VAL A 219 2.92 3.56 4.96
CA VAL A 219 3.36 4.26 6.15
C VAL A 219 3.00 3.44 7.37
N GLU A 220 3.95 3.29 8.27
CA GLU A 220 3.75 2.62 9.55
C GLU A 220 4.27 3.50 10.67
N THR A 221 3.58 3.49 11.81
CA THR A 221 4.11 4.09 13.03
C THR A 221 4.48 3.00 14.02
N VAL A 222 5.65 3.13 14.61
CA VAL A 222 6.23 2.12 15.50
C VAL A 222 6.50 2.77 16.84
N ASN A 223 6.18 2.07 17.92
CA ASN A 223 6.54 2.55 19.25
C ASN A 223 8.06 2.75 19.34
N ASN A 224 8.48 3.89 19.87
CA ASN A 224 9.88 4.07 20.22
C ASN A 224 10.07 3.53 21.65
N PRO A 225 10.85 2.45 21.87
CA PRO A 225 10.98 1.85 23.20
C PRO A 225 11.74 2.70 24.23
N ASN A 226 11.94 4.01 24.00
CA ASN A 226 12.63 4.94 24.90
C ASN A 226 11.94 6.31 24.93
#